data_AF-A0A8T6N3C0-F1
#
_entry.id   AF-A0A8T6N3C0-F1
#
_cell.length_a   1.000
_cell.length_b   1.000
_cell.length_c   1.000
_cell.angle_alpha   90.00
_cell.angle_beta   90.00
_cell.angle_gamma   90.00
#
_symmetry.space_group_name_H-M   'P 1'
#
loop_
_entity.id
_entity.type
_entity.pdbx_description
1 polymer ?
#
loop_
_entity_poly.entity_id
_entity_poly.type
_entity_poly.pdbx_seq_one_letter_code
_entity_poly.pdbx_strand_id
1 'polypeptide(L)' 'MILLLLLTTGCASYSARQVPDEVAMIPNDCANEKAITTWLEENANLPKGRMTSDEDYKRTQSYYKHRLWNLRYICNSL' A
#
# COMPACT_ATOMS: atom_id res chain seq x y z
N MET A 1 -33.56 19.14 -16.43
CA MET A 1 -33.07 18.70 -15.10
C MET A 1 -32.52 17.27 -15.16
N ILE A 2 -31.44 17.04 -15.91
CA ILE A 2 -30.75 15.73 -15.98
C ILE A 2 -29.23 15.92 -15.77
N LEU A 3 -28.70 17.12 -16.06
CA LEU A 3 -27.29 17.47 -15.94
C LEU A 3 -26.73 17.41 -14.51
N LEU A 4 -27.56 17.58 -13.47
CA LEU A 4 -27.12 17.60 -12.07
C LEU A 4 -26.89 16.20 -11.47
N LEU A 5 -27.46 15.15 -12.06
CA LEU A 5 -27.31 13.77 -11.58
C LEU A 5 -26.03 13.08 -12.06
N LEU A 6 -25.37 13.63 -13.09
CA LEU A 6 -24.12 13.09 -13.65
C LEU A 6 -22.87 13.53 -12.87
N LEU A 7 -23.00 14.51 -11.97
CA LEU A 7 -21.88 15.03 -11.18
C LEU A 7 -21.68 14.28 -9.86
N THR A 8 -22.58 13.37 -9.48
CA THR A 8 -22.51 12.64 -8.20
C THR A 8 -21.92 11.23 -8.31
N THR A 9 -21.69 10.70 -9.51
CA THR A 9 -20.95 9.43 -9.73
C THR A 9 -19.45 9.67 -9.77
N GLY A 10 -18.97 10.45 -8.80
CA GLY A 10 -17.55 10.80 -8.63
C GLY A 10 -16.99 10.36 -7.28
N CYS A 11 -17.64 9.45 -6.56
CA CYS A 11 -16.99 8.72 -5.47
C CYS A 11 -16.08 7.64 -6.08
N ALA A 12 -15.09 8.06 -6.86
CA ALA A 12 -13.90 7.25 -7.03
C ALA A 12 -13.32 7.11 -5.63
N SER A 13 -13.46 5.91 -5.06
CA SER A 13 -12.87 5.53 -3.78
C SER A 13 -11.37 5.79 -3.89
N TYR A 14 -10.95 6.98 -3.44
CA TYR A 14 -9.58 7.42 -3.59
C TYR A 14 -8.72 6.52 -2.69
N SER A 15 -7.75 5.89 -3.33
CA SER A 15 -6.66 5.10 -2.76
C SER A 15 -7.01 3.73 -2.14
N ALA A 16 -7.38 2.77 -2.98
CA ALA A 16 -6.51 1.59 -2.98
C ALA A 16 -5.19 2.09 -3.59
N ARG A 17 -4.17 2.39 -2.76
CA ARG A 17 -2.83 2.73 -3.29
C ARG A 17 -2.47 1.59 -4.23
N GLN A 18 -2.49 1.87 -5.52
CA GLN A 18 -2.18 0.87 -6.52
C GLN A 18 -0.77 0.38 -6.20
N VAL A 19 -0.65 -0.92 -6.01
CA VAL A 19 0.64 -1.56 -5.89
C VAL A 19 1.35 -1.28 -7.23
N PRO A 20 2.54 -0.66 -7.23
CA PRO A 20 3.27 -0.38 -8.46
C PRO A 20 3.44 -1.65 -9.30
N ASP A 21 3.40 -1.53 -10.62
CA ASP A 21 3.57 -2.66 -11.53
C ASP A 21 4.90 -3.39 -11.27
N GLU A 22 5.96 -2.63 -10.97
CA GLU A 22 7.26 -3.16 -10.57
C GLU A 22 7.19 -4.02 -9.31
N VAL A 23 6.24 -3.80 -8.39
CA VAL A 23 6.01 -4.63 -7.20
C VAL A 23 5.08 -5.81 -7.51
N ALA A 24 4.08 -5.62 -8.37
CA ALA A 24 3.02 -6.60 -8.63
C ALA A 24 3.34 -7.64 -9.71
N MET A 25 4.24 -7.34 -10.65
CA MET A 25 4.46 -8.18 -11.84
C MET A 25 5.61 -9.19 -11.71
N ILE A 26 6.49 -9.07 -10.72
CA ILE A 26 7.62 -9.99 -10.57
C ILE A 26 7.22 -11.20 -9.73
N PRO A 27 7.28 -12.43 -10.26
CA PRO A 27 6.79 -13.63 -9.57
C PRO A 27 7.69 -14.10 -8.41
N ASN A 28 8.92 -13.61 -8.33
CA ASN A 28 9.85 -13.91 -7.25
C ASN A 28 10.09 -12.66 -6.40
N ASP A 29 9.50 -12.65 -5.20
CA ASP A 29 9.63 -11.56 -4.24
C ASP A 29 11.09 -11.26 -3.88
N CYS A 30 11.98 -12.27 -3.84
CA CYS A 30 13.40 -12.07 -3.53
C CYS A 30 14.22 -11.54 -4.70
N ALA A 31 13.85 -11.86 -5.94
CA ALA A 31 14.45 -11.24 -7.11
C ALA A 31 14.07 -9.76 -7.22
N ASN A 32 12.93 -9.39 -6.63
CA ASN A 32 12.39 -8.03 -6.60
C ASN A 32 12.51 -7.36 -5.23
N GLU A 33 13.32 -7.91 -4.33
CA GLU A 33 13.34 -7.54 -2.92
C GLU A 33 13.53 -6.04 -2.73
N LYS A 34 14.41 -5.44 -3.52
CA LYS A 34 14.67 -4.00 -3.50
C LYS A 34 13.43 -3.15 -3.77
N ALA A 35 12.68 -3.41 -4.85
CA ALA A 35 11.52 -2.59 -5.20
C ALA A 35 10.38 -2.77 -4.20
N ILE A 36 10.16 -4.02 -3.75
CA ILE A 36 9.16 -4.33 -2.73
C ILE A 36 9.55 -3.65 -1.40
N THR A 37 10.81 -3.73 -0.98
CA THR A 37 11.33 -3.07 0.24
C THR A 37 11.11 -1.57 0.17
N THR A 38 11.49 -0.90 -0.92
CA THR A 38 11.29 0.56 -1.08
C THR A 38 9.81 0.92 -0.96
N TRP A 39 8.93 0.22 -1.66
CA TRP A 39 7.50 0.49 -1.59
C TRP A 39 6.92 0.25 -0.18
N LEU A 40 7.32 -0.82 0.50
CA LEU A 40 6.88 -1.11 1.86
C LEU A 40 7.39 -0.07 2.86
N GLU A 41 8.62 0.42 2.73
CA GLU A 41 9.21 1.46 3.58
C GLU A 41 8.51 2.81 3.40
N GLU A 42 8.24 3.21 2.15
CA GLU A 42 7.46 4.41 1.87
C GLU A 42 6.09 4.32 2.53
N ASN A 43 5.41 3.17 2.40
CA ASN A 43 4.08 2.98 2.99
C ASN A 43 4.09 2.91 4.52
N ALA A 44 5.13 2.35 5.12
CA ALA A 44 5.30 2.29 6.57
C ALA A 44 5.64 3.66 7.20
N ASN A 45 6.16 4.62 6.44
CA ASN A 45 6.51 5.95 6.96
C ASN A 45 5.44 7.02 6.69
N LEU A 46 4.35 6.67 6.01
CA LEU A 46 3.31 7.63 5.68
C LEU A 46 2.53 8.08 6.92
N PRO A 47 2.36 9.41 7.11
CA PRO A 47 1.65 9.95 8.25
C PRO A 47 0.16 9.61 8.19
N LYS A 48 -0.49 9.62 9.37
CA LYS A 48 -1.94 9.41 9.47
C LYS A 48 -2.70 10.48 8.68
N GLY A 49 -3.59 10.04 7.80
CA GLY A 49 -4.50 10.94 7.08
C GLY A 49 -5.49 11.61 8.02
N ARG A 50 -5.95 12.82 7.67
CA ARG A 50 -6.88 13.60 8.51
C ARG A 50 -8.24 12.91 8.74
N MET A 51 -8.67 12.08 7.80
CA MET A 51 -9.94 11.36 7.84
C MET A 51 -9.77 9.86 8.16
N THR A 52 -8.56 9.41 8.48
CA THR A 52 -8.27 8.01 8.81
C THR A 52 -8.43 7.78 10.31
N SER A 53 -9.15 6.73 10.70
CA SER A 53 -9.27 6.35 12.11
C SER A 53 -7.92 5.90 12.68
N ASP A 54 -7.74 6.02 14.01
CA ASP A 54 -6.51 5.57 14.67
C ASP A 54 -6.31 4.06 14.55
N GLU A 55 -7.40 3.30 14.57
CA GLU A 55 -7.38 1.86 14.42
C GLU A 55 -6.94 1.45 13.01
N ASP A 56 -7.55 2.05 11.98
CA ASP A 56 -7.20 1.76 10.58
C ASP A 56 -5.75 2.16 10.28
N TYR A 57 -5.30 3.28 10.83
CA TYR A 57 -3.92 3.71 10.69
C TYR A 57 -2.94 2.71 11.31
N LYS A 58 -3.18 2.30 12.57
CA LYS A 58 -2.34 1.32 13.27
C LYS A 58 -2.34 -0.04 12.57
N ARG A 59 -3.51 -0.48 12.09
CA ARG A 59 -3.67 -1.73 11.33
C ARG A 59 -2.85 -1.70 10.03
N THR A 60 -2.95 -0.60 9.29
CA THR A 60 -2.22 -0.38 8.04
C THR A 60 -0.71 -0.35 8.28
N GLN A 61 -0.27 0.38 9.30
CA GLN A 61 1.13 0.45 9.72
C GLN A 61 1.69 -0.91 10.13
N SER A 62 0.93 -1.69 10.91
CA SER A 62 1.29 -3.05 11.30
C SER A 62 1.46 -3.96 10.10
N TYR A 63 0.53 -3.90 9.14
CA TYR A 63 0.59 -4.67 7.90
C TYR A 63 1.90 -4.41 7.12
N TYR A 64 2.22 -3.16 6.81
CA TYR A 64 3.40 -2.84 6.02
C TYR A 64 4.71 -3.21 6.72
N LYS A 65 4.81 -2.96 8.04
CA LYS A 65 5.99 -3.34 8.83
C LYS A 65 6.16 -4.85 8.92
N HIS A 66 5.07 -5.59 9.09
CA HIS A 66 5.12 -7.04 9.13
C HIS A 66 5.54 -7.64 7.78
N ARG A 67 5.00 -7.12 6.66
CA ARG A 67 5.42 -7.54 5.32
C ARG A 67 6.89 -7.25 5.05
N LEU A 68 7.39 -6.08 5.49
CA LEU A 68 8.80 -5.72 5.35
C LEU A 68 9.71 -6.66 6.15
N TRP A 69 9.33 -6.96 7.39
CA TRP A 69 10.07 -7.92 8.22
C TRP A 69 10.09 -9.31 7.58
N ASN A 70 8.94 -9.79 7.09
CA ASN A 70 8.82 -11.10 6.47
C ASN A 70 9.64 -11.20 5.18
N LEU A 71 9.58 -10.19 4.30
CA LEU A 71 10.39 -10.13 3.09
C LEU A 71 11.88 -10.23 3.41
N ARG A 72 12.35 -9.44 4.37
CA ARG A 72 13.76 -9.47 4.81
C ARG A 72 14.14 -10.82 5.41
N TYR A 73 13.24 -11.47 6.16
CA TYR A 73 13.50 -12.78 6.74
C TYR A 73 13.58 -13.88 5.66
N ILE A 74 12.63 -13.92 4.73
CA ILE A 74 12.59 -14.92 3.64
C ILE A 74 13.77 -14.74 2.69
N CYS A 75 14.09 -13.50 2.31
CA CYS A 75 15.12 -13.23 1.30
C CYS A 75 16.54 -13.13 1.86
N ASN A 76 16.72 -12.96 3.18
CA ASN A 76 18.01 -13.04 3.86
C ASN A 76 18.12 -14.27 4.78
N SER A 77 17.31 -15.31 4.59
CA SER A 77 17.49 -16.56 5.34
C SER A 77 18.78 -17.23 4.88
N LEU A 78 19.83 -17.05 5.67
CA LEU A 78 21.07 -17.83 5.63
C LEU A 78 20.81 -19.29 5.98
#